data_AF-A0A7J9Z6J6-F1
#
_entry.id   AF-A0A7J9Z6J6-F1
#
_cell.length_a   1.000
_cell.length_b   1.000
_cell.length_c   1.000
_cell.angle_alpha   90.00
_cell.angle_beta   90.00
_cell.angle_gamma   90.00
#
_symmetry.space_group_name_H-M   'P 1'
#
loop_
_entity.id
_entity.type
_entity.pdbx_description
1 polymer ?
#
loop_
_entity_poly.entity_id
_entity_poly.type
_entity_poly.pdbx_seq_one_letter_code
_entity_poly.pdbx_strand_id
1 'polypeptide(L)'
;MNNGYLDNDGRFPDDTAVLVKYPRPSDSADRDTWPWMTGVILGQVGPDEWDVLVEDHRVTQTDIDGDIVYPMCWRDASELRRIDRGAAS
;
A
#
# COMPACT_ATOMS: atom_id res chain seq x y z
N MET A 1 15.01 -16.71 3.74
CA MET A 1 13.79 -17.22 3.09
C MET A 1 13.33 -16.12 2.17
N ASN A 2 13.21 -16.38 0.87
CA ASN A 2 12.60 -15.39 -0.02
C ASN A 2 11.09 -15.45 0.24
N ASN A 3 10.46 -14.34 0.63
CA ASN A 3 9.06 -14.27 1.09
C ASN A 3 8.02 -14.51 -0.04
N GLY A 4 8.45 -15.05 -1.19
CA GLY A 4 7.63 -15.21 -2.39
C GLY A 4 7.64 -13.99 -3.32
N TYR A 5 8.32 -12.90 -2.93
CA TYR A 5 8.44 -11.69 -3.74
C TYR A 5 9.54 -11.78 -4.80
N LEU A 6 9.38 -10.98 -5.86
CA LEU A 6 10.37 -10.75 -6.90
C LEU A 6 11.48 -9.82 -6.39
N ASP A 7 12.61 -9.79 -7.09
CA ASP A 7 13.61 -8.75 -6.90
C ASP A 7 12.98 -7.40 -7.24
N ASN A 8 12.97 -6.49 -6.26
CA ASN A 8 12.37 -5.18 -6.41
C ASN A 8 13.14 -4.33 -7.44
N ASP A 9 12.43 -3.70 -8.36
CA ASP A 9 12.99 -2.85 -9.42
C ASP A 9 13.46 -1.46 -8.96
N GLY A 10 13.22 -1.14 -7.68
CA GLY A 10 13.65 0.08 -7.03
C GLY A 10 12.68 1.26 -7.18
N ARG A 11 11.57 1.15 -7.91
CA ARG A 11 10.53 2.22 -7.97
C ARG A 11 9.85 2.40 -6.63
N PHE A 12 9.56 1.33 -5.93
CA PHE A 12 9.02 1.35 -4.57
C PHE A 12 9.72 0.27 -3.75
N PRO A 13 10.86 0.59 -3.10
CA PRO A 13 11.61 -0.42 -2.36
C PRO A 13 10.81 -0.98 -1.18
N ASP A 14 11.12 -2.22 -0.80
CA ASP A 14 10.53 -2.88 0.36
C ASP A 14 10.76 -2.06 1.64
N ASP A 15 9.84 -2.16 2.59
CA ASP A 15 9.85 -1.44 3.87
C ASP A 15 9.83 0.10 3.74
N THR A 16 9.45 0.64 2.57
CA THR A 16 9.32 2.09 2.36
C THR A 16 7.89 2.58 2.46
N ALA A 17 7.73 3.76 3.06
CA ALA A 17 6.44 4.42 3.18
C ALA A 17 6.02 5.07 1.86
N VAL A 18 4.76 4.85 1.49
CA VAL A 18 4.13 5.34 0.26
C VAL A 18 2.75 5.91 0.55
N LEU A 19 2.22 6.67 -0.40
CA LEU A 19 0.78 6.86 -0.51
C LEU A 19 0.24 5.85 -1.51
N VAL A 20 -0.87 5.20 -1.15
CA VAL A 20 -1.52 4.15 -1.93
C VAL A 20 -2.99 4.47 -2.15
N LYS A 21 -3.51 4.21 -3.36
CA LYS A 21 -4.95 4.29 -3.59
C LYS A 21 -5.68 3.11 -2.97
N TYR A 22 -6.65 3.39 -2.11
CA TYR A 22 -7.45 2.34 -1.48
C TYR A 22 -8.89 2.81 -1.22
N PRO A 23 -9.92 2.00 -1.50
CA PRO A 23 -11.31 2.40 -1.29
C PRO A 23 -11.67 2.43 0.19
N ARG A 24 -12.47 3.41 0.59
CA ARG A 24 -13.27 3.30 1.82
C ARG A 24 -14.49 2.42 1.57
N PRO A 25 -15.16 1.89 2.61
CA PRO A 25 -16.36 1.06 2.46
C PRO A 25 -17.49 1.69 1.63
N SER A 26 -17.56 3.03 1.57
CA SER A 26 -18.57 3.78 0.82
C SER A 26 -18.12 4.28 -0.55
N ASP A 27 -16.86 4.06 -0.93
CA ASP A 27 -16.32 4.56 -2.20
C ASP A 27 -16.80 3.69 -3.37
N SER A 28 -16.77 4.29 -4.57
CA SER A 28 -17.16 3.58 -5.81
C SER A 28 -16.09 2.57 -6.25
N ALA A 29 -16.42 1.72 -7.21
CA ALA A 29 -15.45 0.80 -7.83
C ALA A 29 -14.44 1.51 -8.76
N ASP A 30 -14.65 2.80 -9.06
CA ASP A 30 -13.71 3.59 -9.86
C ASP A 30 -12.48 3.96 -9.03
N ARG A 31 -11.36 3.29 -9.34
CA ARG A 31 -10.09 3.48 -8.63
C ARG A 31 -9.52 4.88 -8.79
N ASP A 32 -9.90 5.63 -9.82
CA ASP A 32 -9.45 7.01 -9.97
C ASP A 32 -10.03 7.97 -8.94
N THR A 33 -11.14 7.58 -8.31
CA THR A 33 -11.79 8.35 -7.25
C THR A 33 -11.31 8.01 -5.84
N TRP A 34 -10.53 6.92 -5.69
CA TRP A 34 -10.08 6.48 -4.38
C TRP A 34 -9.13 7.49 -3.74
N PRO A 35 -9.25 7.73 -2.43
CA PRO A 35 -8.31 8.58 -1.71
C PRO A 35 -6.92 7.94 -1.68
N TRP A 36 -5.91 8.79 -1.56
CA TRP A 36 -4.57 8.40 -1.21
C TRP A 36 -4.48 8.16 0.31
N MET A 37 -4.01 6.99 0.72
CA MET A 37 -3.83 6.57 2.11
C MET A 37 -2.36 6.24 2.37
N THR A 38 -1.93 6.30 3.63
CA THR A 38 -0.58 5.87 4.00
C THR A 38 -0.46 4.35 3.90
N GLY A 39 0.68 3.87 3.40
CA GLY A 39 0.99 2.45 3.37
C GLY A 39 2.49 2.18 3.34
N VAL A 40 2.85 0.91 3.45
CA VAL A 40 4.22 0.41 3.41
C VAL A 40 4.33 -0.70 2.37
N ILE A 41 5.39 -0.68 1.56
CA ILE A 41 5.68 -1.73 0.59
C ILE A 41 6.17 -2.98 1.33
N LEU A 42 5.50 -4.11 1.09
CA LEU A 42 5.93 -5.41 1.60
C LEU A 42 6.84 -6.14 0.60
N GLY A 43 6.62 -5.92 -0.70
CA GLY A 43 7.45 -6.49 -1.76
C GLY A 43 6.86 -6.28 -3.15
N GLN A 44 7.66 -6.53 -4.18
CA GLN A 44 7.20 -6.54 -5.57
C GLN A 44 6.69 -7.93 -5.97
N VAL A 45 5.48 -8.03 -6.52
CA VAL A 45 4.84 -9.30 -6.93
C VAL A 45 4.75 -9.46 -8.44
N GLY A 46 4.89 -8.37 -9.20
CA GLY A 46 4.88 -8.37 -10.66
C GLY A 46 5.69 -7.23 -11.26
N PRO A 47 5.87 -7.20 -12.60
CA PRO A 47 6.66 -6.15 -13.27
C PRO A 47 6.16 -4.73 -13.05
N ASP A 48 4.91 -4.55 -12.64
CA ASP A 48 4.31 -3.26 -12.32
C ASP A 48 3.28 -3.42 -11.19
N GLU A 49 3.58 -4.27 -10.21
CA GLU A 49 2.65 -4.58 -9.12
C GLU A 49 3.39 -4.85 -7.81
N TRP A 50 2.99 -4.16 -6.74
CA TRP A 50 3.55 -4.28 -5.39
C TRP A 50 2.48 -4.69 -4.40
N ASP A 51 2.88 -5.48 -3.41
CA ASP A 51 2.09 -5.79 -2.22
C ASP A 51 2.30 -4.72 -1.15
N VAL A 52 1.20 -4.17 -0.64
CA VAL A 52 1.21 -2.97 0.20
C VAL A 52 0.32 -3.19 1.42
N LEU A 53 0.87 -2.92 2.60
CA LEU A 53 0.09 -2.79 3.83
C LEU A 53 -0.47 -1.37 3.93
N VAL A 54 -1.79 -1.22 4.01
CA VAL A 54 -2.44 0.10 4.11
C VAL A 54 -2.56 0.51 5.57
N GLU A 55 -1.56 1.24 6.07
CA GLU A 55 -1.49 1.75 7.44
C GLU A 55 -2.35 3.01 7.64
N ASP A 56 -3.67 2.89 7.47
CA ASP A 56 -4.62 3.99 7.66
C ASP A 56 -5.84 3.54 8.49
N HIS A 57 -6.10 4.24 9.60
CA HIS A 57 -7.20 3.96 10.53
C HIS A 57 -8.59 4.05 9.91
N ARG A 58 -8.72 4.70 8.74
CA ARG A 58 -10.01 4.81 8.02
C ARG A 58 -10.45 3.49 7.40
N VAL A 59 -9.55 2.52 7.28
CA VAL A 59 -9.80 1.23 6.60
C VAL A 59 -9.35 0.01 7.42
N THR A 60 -9.00 0.22 8.68
CA THR A 60 -8.74 -0.88 9.61
C THR A 60 -9.98 -1.76 9.78
N GLN A 61 -9.74 -3.05 9.94
CA GLN A 61 -10.77 -4.04 10.22
C GLN A 61 -10.50 -4.68 11.59
N THR A 62 -11.51 -5.35 12.12
CA THR A 62 -11.36 -6.21 13.29
C THR A 62 -11.34 -7.65 12.81
N ASP A 63 -10.33 -8.43 13.22
CA ASP A 63 -10.27 -9.84 12.90
C ASP A 63 -11.21 -10.69 13.80
N ILE A 64 -11.10 -12.01 13.72
CA ILE A 64 -11.97 -12.92 14.47
C ILE A 64 -11.70 -12.92 15.99
N ASP A 65 -10.49 -12.54 16.39
CA ASP A 65 -10.06 -12.48 17.78
C ASP A 65 -10.30 -11.10 18.41
N GLY A 66 -10.69 -10.11 17.60
CA GLY A 66 -11.00 -8.77 18.05
C GLY A 66 -9.85 -7.78 17.85
N ASP A 67 -8.77 -8.18 17.20
CA ASP A 67 -7.60 -7.34 16.97
C ASP A 67 -7.79 -6.42 15.77
N ILE A 68 -7.23 -5.21 15.86
CA ILE A 68 -7.23 -4.23 14.78
C ILE A 68 -6.18 -4.67 13.75
N VAL A 69 -6.63 -4.94 12.53
CA VAL A 69 -5.78 -5.32 11.40
C VAL A 69 -5.86 -4.30 10.28
N TYR A 70 -4.72 -4.06 9.64
CA TYR A 70 -4.61 -3.23 8.45
C TYR A 70 -4.74 -4.10 7.19
N PRO A 71 -5.51 -3.67 6.18
CA PRO A 71 -5.66 -4.45 4.96
C PRO A 71 -4.37 -4.43 4.14
N MET A 72 -4.13 -5.53 3.41
CA MET A 72 -3.10 -5.63 2.38
C MET A 72 -3.75 -5.57 0.99
N CYS A 73 -3.05 -5.00 0.01
CA CYS A 73 -3.51 -4.97 -1.37
C CYS A 73 -2.36 -4.94 -2.37
N TRP A 74 -2.65 -5.39 -3.59
CA TRP A 74 -1.74 -5.26 -4.72
C TRP A 74 -2.07 -4.02 -5.55
N ARG A 75 -1.05 -3.25 -5.89
CA ARG A 75 -1.20 -1.98 -6.62
C ARG A 75 -0.12 -1.79 -7.65
N ASP A 76 -0.54 -1.20 -8.78
CA ASP A 76 0.39 -0.78 -9.80
C ASP A 76 1.06 0.56 -9.47
N ALA A 77 2.12 0.89 -10.21
CA ALA A 77 2.89 2.09 -9.95
C ALA A 77 2.08 3.39 -10.07
N SER A 78 1.00 3.40 -10.87
CA SER A 78 0.13 4.56 -11.03
C SER A 78 -0.80 4.77 -9.82
N GLU A 79 -1.02 3.72 -9.04
CA GLU A 79 -1.78 3.72 -7.79
C GLU A 79 -0.90 3.93 -6.54
N LEU A 80 0.38 4.25 -6.74
CA LEU A 80 1.37 4.49 -5.68
C LEU A 80 2.08 5.84 -5.85
N ARG A 81 2.45 6.47 -4.73
CA ARG A 81 3.30 7.67 -4.70
C ARG A 81 4.34 7.55 -3.62
N ARG A 82 5.57 7.96 -3.92
CA ARG A 82 6.61 8.11 -2.91
C ARG A 82 6.24 9.24 -1.96
N ILE A 83 6.47 9.02 -0.68
CA ILE A 83 6.47 10.11 0.28
C ILE A 83 7.86 10.73 0.21
N ASP A 84 7.97 11.84 -0.51
CA ASP A 84 9.19 12.63 -0.45
C ASP A 84 9.32 13.12 1.00
N ARG A 85 10.26 12.53 1.76
CA ARG A 85 10.81 13.23 2.92
C ARG A 85 11.49 14.46 2.34
N GLY A 86 10.76 15.57 2.27
CA GLY A 86 11.35 16.86 1.98
C GLY A 86 12.63 16.95 2.79
N ALA A 87 13.75 17.19 2.10
CA ALA A 87 15.01 17.46 2.77
C ALA A 87 14.69 18.46 3.88
N ALA A 88 14.89 18.02 5.14
CA ALA A 88 14.82 18.92 6.27
C ALA A 88 15.76 20.09 5.91
N SER A 89 15.15 21.24 5.63
CA SER A 89 15.85 22.49 5.36
C SER A 89 16.31 23.09 6.67
#